data_AF-A0A105TID2-F1
#
_entry.id   AF-A0A105TID2-F1
#
_cell.length_a   1.000
_cell.length_b   1.000
_cell.length_c   1.000
_cell.angle_alpha   90.00
_cell.angle_beta   90.00
_cell.angle_gamma   90.00
#
_symmetry.space_group_name_H-M   'P 1'
#
loop_
_entity.id
_entity.type
_entity.pdbx_description
1 polymer ?
#
loop_
_entity_poly.entity_id
_entity_poly.type
_entity_poly.pdbx_seq_one_letter_code
_entity_poly.pdbx_strand_id
1 'polypeptide(L)' 'MVSCPLCKGILPIAEGTATYSVEGIGVALDGMKAARGAALIASGSKGAANR' A
#
# COMPACT_ATOMS: atom_id res chain seq x y z
N MET A 1 7.00 -0.51 -2.27
CA MET A 1 7.88 0.13 -1.26
C MET A 1 7.64 1.64 -1.30
N VAL A 2 7.91 2.37 -0.21
CA VAL A 2 7.63 3.81 -0.09
C VAL A 2 8.90 4.57 0.28
N SER A 3 9.24 5.62 -0.46
CA SER A 3 10.33 6.51 -0.09
C SER A 3 9.87 7.45 1.01
N CYS A 4 10.57 7.45 2.14
CA CYS A 4 10.29 8.36 3.24
C CYS A 4 11.42 9.41 3.35
N PRO A 5 11.14 10.68 3.00
CA PRO A 5 12.16 11.74 3.06
C PRO A 5 12.58 12.06 4.50
N LEU A 6 11.66 11.96 5.47
CA LEU A 6 11.96 12.17 6.89
C LEU A 6 12.83 11.07 7.49
N CYS A 7 12.64 9.84 6.99
CA CYS A 7 13.33 8.64 7.46
C CYS A 7 14.68 8.42 6.75
N LYS A 8 14.90 9.13 5.64
CA LYS A 8 16.02 8.96 4.71
C LYS A 8 16.18 7.51 4.25
N GLY A 9 15.07 6.87 3.87
CA GLY A 9 15.08 5.47 3.46
C GLY A 9 13.80 4.99 2.80
N ILE A 10 13.83 3.73 2.39
CA ILE A 10 12.70 3.05 1.76
C ILE A 10 12.06 2.13 2.79
N LEU A 11 10.73 2.21 2.92
CA LEU A 11 9.95 1.43 3.87
C LEU A 11 9.02 0.47 3.12
N PRO A 12 8.72 -0.71 3.71
CA PRO A 12 7.73 -1.60 3.13
C PRO A 12 6.31 -1.04 3.29
N ILE A 13 5.43 -1.51 2.41
CA ILE A 13 3.98 -1.35 2.59
C ILE A 13 3.55 -2.38 3.64
N ALA A 14 2.81 -1.95 4.66
CA ALA A 14 2.42 -2.79 5.78
C ALA A 14 1.07 -3.48 5.56
N GLU A 15 0.20 -2.87 4.76
CA GLU A 15 -1.16 -3.34 4.53
C GLU A 15 -1.43 -3.65 3.04
N GLY A 16 -2.20 -4.70 2.80
CA GLY A 16 -2.68 -5.11 1.48
C GLY A 16 -4.11 -5.63 1.59
N THR A 17 -4.83 -5.66 0.47
CA THR A 17 -6.20 -6.19 0.45
C THR A 17 -6.23 -7.70 0.66
N ALA A 18 -7.26 -8.19 1.36
CA ALA A 18 -7.55 -9.62 1.50
C ALA A 18 -8.34 -10.20 0.32
N THR A 19 -8.91 -9.35 -0.54
CA THR A 19 -9.80 -9.78 -1.64
C THR A 19 -9.07 -10.06 -2.94
N TYR A 20 -7.88 -9.51 -3.13
CA TYR A 20 -7.09 -9.67 -4.35
C TYR A 20 -5.60 -9.71 -4.02
N SER A 21 -4.97 -10.81 -4.38
CA SER A 21 -3.56 -11.06 -4.10
C SER A 21 -2.84 -11.52 -5.36
N VAL A 22 -1.61 -11.03 -5.53
CA VAL A 22 -0.69 -11.49 -6.57
C VAL A 22 0.39 -12.30 -5.87
N GLU A 23 0.56 -13.56 -6.26
CA GLU A 23 1.52 -14.48 -5.63
C GLU A 23 1.32 -14.62 -4.10
N GLY A 24 0.07 -14.56 -3.64
CA GLY A 24 -0.26 -14.62 -2.21
C GLY A 24 -0.02 -13.31 -1.45
N ILE A 25 0.50 -12.27 -2.10
CA ILE A 25 0.69 -10.94 -1.52
C ILE A 25 -0.51 -10.07 -1.87
N GLY A 26 -1.23 -9.61 -0.84
CA GLY A 26 -2.37 -8.71 -1.00
C GLY A 26 -1.97 -7.40 -1.68
N VAL A 27 -2.72 -7.01 -2.72
CA VAL A 27 -2.44 -5.78 -3.45
C VAL A 27 -2.76 -4.56 -2.59
N ALA A 28 -1.86 -3.58 -2.59
CA ALA A 28 -2.04 -2.35 -1.84
C ALA A 28 -2.94 -1.35 -2.59
N LEU A 29 -3.94 -0.79 -1.89
CA LEU A 29 -4.94 0.15 -2.42
C LEU A 29 -4.85 1.51 -1.72
N ASP A 30 -5.67 2.48 -2.17
CA ASP A 30 -5.79 3.79 -1.53
C ASP A 30 -6.12 3.67 -0.04
N GLY A 31 -5.49 4.52 0.78
CA GLY A 31 -5.71 4.59 2.22
C GLY A 31 -4.94 3.55 3.05
N MET A 32 -4.41 2.48 2.43
CA MET A 32 -3.62 1.46 3.13
C MET A 32 -2.31 2.03 3.67
N LYS A 33 -1.79 1.42 4.75
CA LYS A 33 -0.64 1.94 5.48
C LYS A 33 0.70 1.39 5.00
N ALA A 34 1.69 2.29 4.95
CA ALA A 34 3.10 1.95 4.97
C ALA A 34 3.58 1.67 6.40
N ALA A 35 4.75 1.06 6.56
CA ALA A 35 5.30 0.67 7.86
C ALA A 35 5.40 1.79 8.92
N ARG A 36 5.42 3.06 8.50
CA ARG A 36 5.42 4.22 9.40
C ARG A 36 4.11 5.01 9.41
N GLY A 37 2.99 4.36 9.09
CA GLY A 37 1.64 4.92 9.25
C GLY A 37 1.21 5.94 8.18
N ALA A 38 2.06 6.24 7.20
CA ALA A 38 1.67 7.00 6.01
C ALA A 38 0.63 6.21 5.20
N ALA A 39 -0.43 6.89 4.74
CA ALA A 39 -1.43 6.29 3.88
C ALA A 39 -1.00 6.38 2.41
N LEU A 40 -1.22 5.31 1.65
CA LEU A 40 -1.01 5.30 0.21
C LEU A 40 -2.08 6.12 -0.49
N ILE A 41 -1.67 6.85 -1.53
CA ILE A 41 -2.54 7.61 -2.42
C ILE A 41 -2.45 6.94 -3.78
N ALA A 42 -3.58 6.51 -4.32
CA ALA A 42 -3.60 5.88 -5.64
C ALA A 42 -3.26 6.90 -6.74
N SER A 43 -2.54 6.45 -7.78
CA SER A 43 -2.17 7.31 -8.91
C SER A 43 -3.33 7.57 -9.89
N GLY A 44 -4.47 6.87 -9.74
CA GLY A 44 -5.63 6.94 -10.62
C GLY A 44 -6.94 6.88 -9.82
N SER A 45 -7.80 5.90 -10.10
CA SER A 45 -8.96 5.64 -9.22
C SER A 45 -8.48 5.16 -7.85
N LYS A 46 -9.28 5.38 -6.81
CA LYS A 46 -8.96 4.91 -5.43
C LYS A 46 -8.68 3.40 -5.37
N GLY A 47 -9.12 2.63 -6.37
CA GLY A 47 -8.95 1.19 -6.41
C GLY A 47 -9.85 0.52 -5.38
N ALA A 48 -10.78 -0.31 -5.85
CA ALA A 48 -11.58 -1.17 -4.99
C ALA A 48 -11.43 -2.58 -5.54
N ALA A 49 -10.94 -3.50 -4.71
CA ALA A 49 -10.87 -4.91 -5.04
C ALA A 49 -12.15 -5.59 -4.49
N ASN A 50 -13.15 -5.75 -5.35
CA ASN A 50 -14.29 -6.63 -5.09
C ASN A 50 -13.89 -8.08 -5.41
N ARG A 51 -14.52 -9.02 -4.69
CA ARG A 51 -14.31 -10.45 -4.86
C ARG A 51 -15.09 -10.98 -6.06
#